data_AF-A0A6A5APM7-F1
#
_entry.id   AF-A0A6A5APM7-F1
#
_cell.length_a   1.000
_cell.length_b   1.000
_cell.length_c   1.000
_cell.angle_alpha   90.00
_cell.angle_beta   90.00
_cell.angle_gamma   90.00
#
_symmetry.space_group_name_H-M   'P 1'
#
loop_
_entity.id
_entity.type
_entity.pdbx_description
1 polymer ?
#
loop_
_entity_poly.entity_id
_entity_poly.type
_entity_poly.pdbx_seq_one_letter_code
_entity_poly.pdbx_strand_id
1 'polypeptide(L)'
;MATVADIVQDILNAETLPIAGSTFLALIQKLVDHAEHLEQNVSDLNEQLDNLREQVSLGNAATVIQAGFRGAKDRDTIMRAKQFQQQGTCVLKKYLLKKDRVPGMHKLDTLHGDIAPNFRRLKDSPIYGSAQPSEAGINHILDTVTADGYSKVVWVTLRDEAVIFVDGTPFTARRSGKLNDNDLVPGMTGHNISVLELSLKNSLVDQLNLSDHKFEYWHEPTLLCNELAVSTVDPSHVLTLPELMSSIQHPGIQSLTYHRAPIDRENFPEHSIVDRLVDWLRSADATTALVFNCQKGRGRTTTAMSLAYLIWSAPTQVQSPLDAHDHPDSRLARAMTMDPRNADYKHGLYKVILALCDKLGNGVRTKRWIDNVIDDASVIYNIRLVINEHRAVRSHLDRSLEEAKPAKRSFYLHRACRLLERYFYFIVFGSYLTSASTDSVPYSTWLQSHPDLFRLLDTMGGATYPSSKVLKNNILKFDHFPGLNRLPMILGPNVPNFRQVGDFPIFGTAQVGWMLSCPVYQEGIADVLQHLRTVGHPKAIWINLREEVILYVAGRPFAVRNQGNVFLNAEYPGIEVNEITAIEATLKKELMEKVTKSNGLFKHLYVWLCQRWTCVLTTTTMY
;
A
#
# COMPACT_ATOMS: atom_id res chain seq x y z
N MET A 1 -21.25 55.70 29.66
CA MET A 1 -20.01 56.51 29.66
C MET A 1 -20.47 57.95 29.51
N ALA A 2 -19.84 58.90 30.20
CA ALA A 2 -20.14 60.32 29.99
C ALA A 2 -19.93 60.65 28.52
N THR A 3 -20.92 61.28 27.88
CA THR A 3 -20.84 61.72 26.49
C THR A 3 -19.78 62.83 26.37
N VAL A 4 -19.29 63.12 25.16
CA VAL A 4 -18.35 64.24 24.99
C VAL A 4 -18.97 65.56 25.46
N ALA A 5 -20.29 65.71 25.32
CA ALA A 5 -21.05 66.83 25.87
C ALA A 5 -20.96 66.93 27.40
N ASP A 6 -21.04 65.80 28.12
CA ASP A 6 -20.92 65.76 29.59
C ASP A 6 -19.52 66.18 30.05
N ILE A 7 -18.46 65.71 29.37
CA ILE A 7 -17.06 66.04 29.69
C ILE A 7 -16.76 67.52 29.40
N VAL A 8 -17.32 68.07 28.32
CA VAL A 8 -17.16 69.48 27.99
C VAL A 8 -17.91 70.37 28.97
N GLN A 9 -19.08 69.95 29.44
CA GLN A 9 -19.84 70.70 30.43
C GLN A 9 -19.11 70.72 31.78
N ASP A 10 -18.44 69.63 32.16
CA ASP A 10 -17.55 69.58 33.32
C ASP A 10 -16.32 70.51 33.18
N ILE A 11 -15.77 70.66 31.97
CA ILE A 11 -14.67 71.59 31.68
C ILE A 11 -15.15 73.05 31.75
N LEU A 12 -16.37 73.36 31.28
CA LEU A 12 -16.96 74.70 31.35
C LEU A 12 -17.34 75.11 32.78
N ASN A 13 -17.69 74.15 33.64
CA ASN A 13 -18.06 74.38 35.03
C ASN A 13 -16.86 74.54 35.99
N ALA A 14 -15.62 74.31 35.53
CA ALA A 14 -14.43 74.47 36.35
C ALA A 14 -14.08 75.97 36.55
N GLU A 15 -14.42 76.53 37.72
CA GLU A 15 -14.39 77.96 38.08
C GLU A 15 -13.02 78.67 38.12
N THR A 16 -11.97 78.16 37.46
CA THR A 16 -10.67 78.87 37.36
C THR A 16 -9.97 78.66 36.01
N LEU A 17 -10.46 79.30 34.96
CA LEU A 17 -9.71 79.47 33.70
C LEU A 17 -9.62 80.97 33.36
N PRO A 18 -8.41 81.58 33.37
CA PRO A 18 -8.25 83.00 33.12
C PRO A 18 -8.08 83.27 31.62
N ILE A 19 -9.14 83.19 30.82
CA ILE A 19 -9.28 83.93 29.56
C ILE A 19 -10.78 84.16 29.34
N ALA A 20 -11.23 85.40 29.48
CA ALA A 20 -12.50 85.86 28.95
C ALA A 20 -12.34 86.09 27.44
N GLY A 21 -13.14 85.40 26.62
CA GLY A 21 -13.27 85.69 25.20
C GLY A 21 -14.28 84.76 24.53
N SER A 22 -15.31 85.33 23.90
CA SER A 22 -16.34 84.63 23.12
C SER A 22 -15.77 83.64 22.08
N THR A 23 -14.51 83.81 21.69
CA THR A 23 -13.76 82.97 20.77
C THR A 23 -13.43 81.58 21.33
N PHE A 24 -13.20 81.43 22.64
CA PHE A 24 -12.86 80.13 23.26
C PHE A 24 -14.09 79.22 23.36
N LEU A 25 -15.23 79.78 23.78
CA LEU A 25 -16.53 79.09 23.80
C LEU A 25 -16.95 78.65 22.39
N ALA A 26 -16.73 79.48 21.37
CA ALA A 26 -17.00 79.12 19.97
C ALA A 26 -16.12 77.97 19.44
N LEU A 27 -14.89 77.85 19.93
CA LEU A 27 -13.96 76.77 19.59
C LEU A 27 -14.35 75.47 20.28
N ILE A 28 -14.77 75.54 21.55
CA ILE A 28 -15.32 74.39 22.29
C ILE A 28 -16.60 73.89 21.63
N GLN A 29 -17.53 74.78 21.26
CA GLN A 29 -18.77 74.38 20.59
C GLN A 29 -18.48 73.66 19.26
N LYS A 30 -17.54 74.15 18.44
CA LYS A 30 -17.12 73.45 17.21
C LYS A 30 -16.53 72.06 17.47
N LEU A 31 -15.84 71.88 18.59
CA LEU A 31 -15.31 70.56 18.99
C LEU A 31 -16.43 69.63 19.45
N VAL A 32 -17.43 70.15 20.16
CA VAL A 32 -18.64 69.40 20.56
C VAL A 32 -19.42 68.97 19.32
N ASP A 33 -19.74 69.90 18.42
CA ASP A 33 -20.48 69.61 17.18
C ASP A 33 -19.73 68.56 16.33
N HIS A 34 -18.39 68.64 16.29
CA HIS A 34 -17.56 67.66 15.59
C HIS A 34 -17.56 66.29 16.28
N ALA A 35 -17.54 66.26 17.62
CA ALA A 35 -17.61 65.02 18.38
C ALA A 35 -18.97 64.33 18.25
N GLU A 36 -20.07 65.09 18.31
CA GLU A 36 -21.43 64.59 18.07
C GLU A 36 -21.56 64.04 16.64
N HIS A 37 -21.00 64.74 15.65
CA HIS A 37 -20.98 64.25 14.28
C HIS A 37 -20.17 62.94 14.13
N LEU A 38 -19.05 62.80 14.84
CA LEU A 38 -18.27 61.57 14.87
C LEU A 38 -19.01 60.43 15.55
N GLU A 39 -19.73 60.68 16.65
CA GLU A 39 -20.56 59.69 17.32
C GLU A 39 -21.69 59.19 16.41
N GLN A 40 -22.35 60.08 15.68
CA GLN A 40 -23.37 59.70 14.71
C GLN A 40 -22.79 58.86 13.56
N ASN A 41 -21.63 59.26 13.00
CA ASN A 41 -20.96 58.47 11.97
C ASN A 41 -20.56 57.06 12.47
N VAL A 42 -20.14 56.93 13.73
CA VAL A 42 -19.84 55.63 14.34
C VAL A 42 -21.11 54.80 14.49
N SER A 43 -22.23 55.42 14.87
CA SER A 43 -23.54 54.76 14.95
C SER A 43 -23.96 54.22 13.57
N ASP A 44 -23.93 55.05 12.53
CA ASP A 44 -24.30 54.67 11.18
C ASP A 44 -23.39 53.56 10.61
N LEU A 45 -22.09 53.62 10.90
CA LEU A 45 -21.14 52.57 10.50
C LEU A 45 -21.40 51.24 11.22
N ASN A 46 -21.82 51.26 12.49
CA ASN A 46 -22.18 50.05 13.21
C ASN A 46 -23.45 49.41 12.64
N GLU A 47 -24.45 50.22 12.25
CA GLU A 47 -25.67 49.71 11.60
C GLU A 47 -25.35 49.10 10.22
N GLN A 48 -24.48 49.73 9.43
CA GLN A 48 -23.99 49.14 8.17
C GLN A 48 -23.22 47.83 8.40
N LEU A 49 -22.40 47.76 9.45
CA LEU A 49 -21.65 46.56 9.80
C LEU A 49 -22.57 45.42 10.20
N ASP A 50 -23.64 45.69 10.95
CA ASP A 50 -24.60 44.68 11.36
C ASP A 50 -25.44 44.17 10.18
N ASN A 51 -25.85 45.05 9.27
CA ASN A 51 -26.49 44.67 8.00
C ASN A 51 -25.58 43.76 7.14
N LEU A 52 -24.28 44.09 7.04
CA LEU A 52 -23.30 43.25 6.33
C LEU A 52 -23.10 41.89 7.01
N ARG A 53 -23.06 41.85 8.34
CA ARG A 53 -22.97 40.59 9.11
C ARG A 53 -24.18 39.69 8.86
N GLU A 54 -25.38 40.25 8.80
CA GLU A 54 -26.61 39.51 8.50
C GLU A 54 -26.61 38.97 7.06
N GLN A 55 -26.21 39.79 6.08
CA GLN A 55 -26.05 39.34 4.69
C GLN A 55 -25.03 38.22 4.54
N VAL A 56 -23.89 38.29 5.24
CA VAL A 56 -22.88 37.23 5.27
C VAL A 56 -23.44 35.96 5.92
N SER A 57 -24.22 36.08 7.00
CA SER A 57 -24.90 34.95 7.66
C SER A 57 -25.88 34.24 6.71
N LEU A 58 -26.71 35.01 6.00
CA LEU A 58 -27.66 34.49 5.01
C LEU A 58 -26.95 33.86 3.81
N GLY A 59 -25.86 34.47 3.32
CA GLY A 59 -25.03 33.91 2.26
C GLY A 59 -24.36 32.59 2.64
N ASN A 60 -23.87 32.49 3.89
CA ASN A 60 -23.32 31.26 4.45
C ASN A 60 -24.40 30.17 4.58
N ALA A 61 -25.58 30.52 5.11
CA ALA A 61 -26.71 29.60 5.20
C ALA A 61 -27.16 29.08 3.82
N ALA A 62 -27.27 29.96 2.82
CA ALA A 62 -27.60 29.59 1.45
C ALA A 62 -26.56 28.62 0.86
N THR A 63 -25.27 28.87 1.11
CA THR A 63 -24.17 28.00 0.67
C THR A 63 -24.26 26.61 1.31
N VAL A 64 -24.54 26.55 2.62
CA VAL A 64 -24.73 25.27 3.35
C VAL A 64 -25.95 24.50 2.82
N ILE A 65 -27.06 25.18 2.55
CA ILE A 65 -28.28 24.57 1.98
C ILE A 65 -28.00 24.04 0.57
N GLN A 66 -27.35 24.82 -0.29
CA GLN A 66 -26.98 24.39 -1.64
C GLN A 66 -26.02 23.20 -1.62
N ALA A 67 -25.03 23.20 -0.71
CA ALA A 67 -24.14 22.06 -0.51
C ALA A 67 -24.91 20.82 -0.02
N GLY A 68 -25.88 20.99 0.89
CA GLY A 68 -26.75 19.93 1.37
C GLY A 68 -27.62 19.32 0.27
N PHE A 69 -28.22 20.15 -0.60
CA PHE A 69 -29.06 19.69 -1.72
C PHE A 69 -28.22 18.99 -2.80
N ARG A 70 -27.06 19.55 -3.18
CA ARG A 70 -26.11 18.89 -4.08
C ARG A 70 -25.68 17.54 -3.52
N GLY A 71 -25.28 17.49 -2.25
CA GLY A 71 -24.92 16.24 -1.57
C GLY A 71 -26.07 15.23 -1.48
N ALA A 72 -27.32 15.68 -1.34
CA ALA A 72 -28.48 14.80 -1.38
C ALA A 72 -28.72 14.20 -2.78
N LYS A 73 -28.63 15.02 -3.84
CA LYS A 73 -28.77 14.58 -5.24
C LYS A 73 -27.64 13.64 -5.66
N ASP A 74 -26.41 13.93 -5.23
CA ASP A 74 -25.25 13.08 -5.47
C ASP A 74 -25.41 11.73 -4.75
N ARG A 75 -25.88 11.74 -3.49
CA ARG A 75 -26.20 10.51 -2.75
C ARG A 75 -27.30 9.68 -3.42
N ASP A 76 -28.36 10.30 -3.91
CA ASP A 76 -29.44 9.58 -4.61
C ASP A 76 -28.92 8.96 -5.93
N THR A 77 -28.10 9.70 -6.67
CA THR A 77 -27.43 9.19 -7.88
C THR A 77 -26.51 8.01 -7.56
N ILE A 78 -25.69 8.12 -6.51
CA ILE A 78 -24.82 7.03 -6.03
C ILE A 78 -25.63 5.83 -5.56
N MET A 79 -26.74 6.05 -4.83
CA MET A 79 -27.62 5.00 -4.35
C MET A 79 -28.26 4.23 -5.51
N ARG A 80 -28.79 4.92 -6.52
CA ARG A 80 -29.34 4.29 -7.73
C ARG A 80 -28.28 3.54 -8.52
N ALA A 81 -27.09 4.13 -8.70
CA ALA A 81 -25.97 3.45 -9.34
C ALA A 81 -25.54 2.18 -8.58
N LYS A 82 -25.53 2.23 -7.25
CA LYS A 82 -25.20 1.08 -6.39
C LYS A 82 -26.28 -0.01 -6.44
N GLN A 83 -27.56 0.36 -6.47
CA GLN A 83 -28.68 -0.57 -6.66
C GLN A 83 -28.65 -1.24 -8.04
N PHE A 84 -28.30 -0.50 -9.09
CA PHE A 84 -28.12 -1.07 -10.43
C PHE A 84 -26.92 -2.04 -10.46
N GLN A 85 -25.79 -1.67 -9.87
CA GLN A 85 -24.61 -2.53 -9.71
C GLN A 85 -24.79 -3.70 -8.72
N GLN A 86 -26.00 -3.88 -8.18
CA GLN A 86 -26.43 -5.03 -7.38
C GLN A 86 -27.24 -6.05 -8.19
N GLN A 87 -27.63 -5.73 -9.43
CA GLN A 87 -28.37 -6.62 -10.32
C GLN A 87 -27.45 -7.72 -10.90
N GLY A 88 -28.07 -8.85 -11.27
CA GLY A 88 -27.39 -10.02 -11.82
C GLY A 88 -27.47 -11.26 -10.92
N THR A 89 -27.01 -12.39 -11.44
CA THR A 89 -27.00 -13.66 -10.70
C THR A 89 -26.05 -13.56 -9.50
N CYS A 90 -26.62 -13.66 -8.30
CA CYS A 90 -25.89 -13.50 -7.04
C CYS A 90 -25.45 -14.87 -6.50
N VAL A 91 -24.15 -15.13 -6.50
CA VAL A 91 -23.55 -16.36 -5.98
C VAL A 91 -22.98 -16.15 -4.59
N LEU A 92 -23.08 -17.19 -3.74
CA LEU A 92 -22.71 -17.15 -2.32
C LEU A 92 -23.36 -15.99 -1.55
N LYS A 93 -24.52 -15.52 -2.02
CA LYS A 93 -25.28 -14.38 -1.47
C LYS A 93 -24.50 -13.06 -1.41
N LYS A 94 -23.35 -12.96 -2.07
CA LYS A 94 -22.41 -11.83 -1.94
C LYS A 94 -21.82 -11.36 -3.27
N TYR A 95 -21.65 -12.26 -4.22
CA TYR A 95 -20.88 -12.00 -5.42
C TYR A 95 -21.75 -11.92 -6.67
N LEU A 96 -21.40 -10.99 -7.55
CA LEU A 96 -21.90 -10.95 -8.91
C LEU A 96 -20.85 -11.52 -9.84
N LEU A 97 -21.29 -12.23 -10.88
CA LEU A 97 -20.40 -12.80 -11.88
C LEU A 97 -20.15 -11.79 -12.99
N LYS A 98 -18.88 -11.63 -13.33
CA LYS A 98 -18.43 -10.79 -14.46
C LYS A 98 -17.60 -11.63 -15.42
N LYS A 99 -17.89 -11.50 -16.72
CA LYS A 99 -17.11 -12.09 -17.81
C LYS A 99 -15.65 -11.72 -17.62
N ASP A 100 -14.75 -12.70 -17.65
CA ASP A 100 -13.32 -12.49 -17.42
C ASP A 100 -12.60 -11.96 -18.68
N ARG A 101 -13.17 -10.89 -19.22
CA ARG A 101 -12.68 -10.12 -20.36
C ARG A 101 -12.73 -8.65 -19.99
N VAL A 102 -11.64 -7.94 -20.29
CA VAL A 102 -11.57 -6.49 -20.15
C VAL A 102 -11.14 -5.86 -21.48
N PRO A 103 -11.66 -4.67 -21.83
CA PRO A 103 -11.25 -3.97 -23.04
C PRO A 103 -9.74 -3.70 -23.08
N GLY A 104 -9.15 -3.88 -24.26
CA GLY A 104 -7.71 -3.69 -24.48
C GLY A 104 -6.81 -4.70 -23.73
N MET A 105 -7.37 -5.84 -23.33
CA MET A 105 -6.60 -6.93 -22.70
C MET A 105 -5.59 -7.56 -23.66
N HIS A 106 -5.98 -7.72 -24.93
CA HIS A 106 -5.14 -8.22 -26.00
C HIS A 106 -4.19 -7.10 -26.47
N LYS A 107 -2.88 -7.36 -26.40
CA LYS A 107 -1.79 -6.42 -26.72
C LYS A 107 -0.93 -6.88 -27.88
N LEU A 108 -0.83 -8.19 -28.07
CA LEU A 108 -0.20 -8.78 -29.25
C LEU A 108 -1.22 -8.79 -30.37
N ASP A 109 -0.81 -8.75 -31.63
CA ASP A 109 -1.72 -9.02 -32.73
C ASP A 109 -1.74 -10.54 -32.99
N THR A 110 -2.81 -11.23 -32.61
CA THR A 110 -2.97 -12.67 -32.85
C THR A 110 -4.31 -12.93 -33.51
N LEU A 111 -4.31 -13.77 -34.55
CA LEU A 111 -5.48 -14.11 -35.38
C LEU A 111 -6.70 -14.60 -34.54
N HIS A 112 -6.44 -15.10 -33.33
CA HIS A 112 -7.42 -15.63 -32.39
C HIS A 112 -7.40 -14.93 -31.01
N GLY A 113 -7.05 -13.64 -31.01
CA GLY A 113 -6.84 -12.83 -29.80
C GLY A 113 -7.97 -12.81 -28.78
N ASP A 114 -9.21 -13.00 -29.23
CA ASP A 114 -10.39 -12.98 -28.34
C ASP A 114 -10.58 -14.27 -27.56
N ILE A 115 -10.19 -15.42 -28.11
CA ILE A 115 -10.31 -16.73 -27.45
C ILE A 115 -9.05 -17.09 -26.66
N ALA A 116 -7.86 -16.71 -27.15
CA ALA A 116 -6.56 -16.93 -26.51
C ALA A 116 -5.73 -15.63 -26.45
N PRO A 117 -6.13 -14.63 -25.62
CA PRO A 117 -5.46 -13.34 -25.64
C PRO A 117 -4.02 -13.42 -25.17
N ASN A 118 -3.14 -12.62 -25.77
CA ASN A 118 -1.72 -12.52 -25.41
C ASN A 118 -0.97 -13.87 -25.44
N PHE A 119 -1.50 -14.85 -26.18
CA PHE A 119 -0.82 -16.11 -26.39
C PHE A 119 0.47 -15.89 -27.17
N ARG A 120 1.57 -16.46 -26.67
CA ARG A 120 2.92 -16.35 -27.21
C ARG A 120 3.79 -17.50 -26.74
N ARG A 121 4.90 -17.69 -27.45
CA ARG A 121 5.97 -18.63 -27.13
C ARG A 121 7.27 -17.86 -26.93
N LEU A 122 8.10 -18.25 -25.95
CA LEU A 122 9.48 -17.79 -25.91
C LEU A 122 10.27 -18.48 -27.00
N LYS A 123 11.01 -17.69 -27.79
CA LYS A 123 11.70 -18.14 -29.00
C LYS A 123 12.52 -19.41 -28.74
N ASP A 124 12.36 -20.39 -29.64
CA ASP A 124 13.11 -21.66 -29.66
C ASP A 124 13.04 -22.49 -28.35
N SER A 125 11.98 -22.31 -27.55
CA SER A 125 11.81 -22.99 -26.26
C SER A 125 10.48 -23.73 -26.14
N PRO A 126 10.30 -24.68 -25.22
CA PRO A 126 9.02 -25.34 -24.95
C PRO A 126 8.06 -24.50 -24.08
N ILE A 127 8.29 -23.19 -23.95
CA ILE A 127 7.62 -22.34 -22.95
C ILE A 127 6.66 -21.37 -23.63
N TYR A 128 5.40 -21.47 -23.22
CA TYR A 128 4.28 -20.69 -23.73
C TYR A 128 3.62 -19.91 -22.61
N GLY A 129 2.94 -18.82 -22.98
CA GLY A 129 2.03 -18.18 -22.05
C GLY A 129 0.95 -17.34 -22.70
N SER A 130 -0.14 -17.17 -21.96
CA SER A 130 -1.35 -16.49 -22.41
C SER A 130 -2.05 -15.74 -21.28
N ALA A 131 -3.02 -14.90 -21.65
CA ALA A 131 -4.11 -14.48 -20.78
C ALA A 131 -5.08 -15.65 -20.55
N GLN A 132 -6.14 -15.46 -19.77
CA GLN A 132 -7.12 -16.52 -19.55
C GLN A 132 -7.78 -16.90 -20.88
N PRO A 133 -7.61 -18.12 -21.42
CA PRO A 133 -8.32 -18.52 -22.62
C PRO A 133 -9.77 -18.92 -22.29
N SER A 134 -10.64 -18.89 -23.31
CA SER A 134 -11.89 -19.67 -23.31
C SER A 134 -11.58 -21.14 -23.60
N GLU A 135 -12.56 -22.03 -23.49
CA GLU A 135 -12.41 -23.44 -23.87
C GLU A 135 -11.94 -23.61 -25.33
N ALA A 136 -12.56 -22.89 -26.27
CA ALA A 136 -12.10 -22.83 -27.66
C ALA A 136 -10.65 -22.32 -27.78
N GLY A 137 -10.28 -21.35 -26.95
CA GLY A 137 -8.91 -20.84 -26.89
C GLY A 137 -7.90 -21.83 -26.32
N ILE A 138 -8.31 -22.72 -25.40
CA ILE A 138 -7.45 -23.79 -24.90
C ILE A 138 -7.15 -24.77 -26.03
N ASN A 139 -8.16 -25.25 -26.75
CA ASN A 139 -7.98 -26.14 -27.89
C ASN A 139 -7.06 -25.52 -28.95
N HIS A 140 -7.28 -24.24 -29.29
CA HIS A 140 -6.41 -23.53 -30.23
C HIS A 140 -4.94 -23.44 -29.78
N ILE A 141 -4.71 -23.25 -28.48
CA ILE A 141 -3.35 -23.28 -27.92
C ILE A 141 -2.75 -24.68 -28.07
N LEU A 142 -3.52 -25.73 -27.79
CA LEU A 142 -3.06 -27.12 -27.94
C LEU A 142 -2.76 -27.47 -29.40
N ASP A 143 -3.57 -27.01 -30.36
CA ASP A 143 -3.30 -27.15 -31.80
C ASP A 143 -1.93 -26.55 -32.15
N THR A 144 -1.64 -25.35 -31.65
CA THR A 144 -0.37 -24.66 -31.90
C THR A 144 0.80 -25.42 -31.26
N VAL A 145 0.63 -25.89 -30.02
CA VAL A 145 1.66 -26.66 -29.30
C VAL A 145 1.94 -27.99 -30.01
N THR A 146 0.92 -28.66 -30.54
CA THR A 146 1.09 -29.85 -31.37
C THR A 146 1.79 -29.54 -32.69
N ALA A 147 1.41 -28.46 -33.37
CA ALA A 147 2.06 -28.03 -34.62
C ALA A 147 3.56 -27.70 -34.42
N ASP A 148 3.91 -27.19 -33.23
CA ASP A 148 5.28 -26.94 -32.81
C ASP A 148 6.08 -28.22 -32.44
N GLY A 149 5.43 -29.39 -32.47
CA GLY A 149 6.06 -30.71 -32.30
C GLY A 149 5.97 -31.30 -30.89
N TYR A 150 5.20 -30.68 -29.97
CA TYR A 150 5.05 -31.18 -28.60
C TYR A 150 3.80 -32.06 -28.46
N SER A 151 3.92 -33.16 -27.72
CA SER A 151 2.83 -34.12 -27.50
C SER A 151 2.39 -34.23 -26.04
N LYS A 152 3.11 -33.60 -25.11
CA LYS A 152 2.76 -33.52 -23.69
C LYS A 152 2.70 -32.05 -23.27
N VAL A 153 1.75 -31.71 -22.40
CA VAL A 153 1.56 -30.33 -21.92
C VAL A 153 1.42 -30.32 -20.41
N VAL A 154 2.23 -29.50 -19.75
CA VAL A 154 2.03 -29.08 -18.37
C VAL A 154 1.42 -27.68 -18.39
N TRP A 155 0.13 -27.59 -18.06
CA TRP A 155 -0.62 -26.35 -18.01
C TRP A 155 -0.67 -25.79 -16.59
N VAL A 156 -0.16 -24.58 -16.38
CA VAL A 156 -0.09 -23.94 -15.07
C VAL A 156 -0.86 -22.62 -15.05
N THR A 157 -1.94 -22.57 -14.27
CA THR A 157 -2.63 -21.30 -13.98
C THR A 157 -1.98 -20.60 -12.80
N LEU A 158 -1.70 -19.31 -12.98
CA LEU A 158 -1.01 -18.44 -12.02
C LEU A 158 -1.97 -17.56 -11.21
N ARG A 159 -3.27 -17.85 -11.31
CA ARG A 159 -4.32 -16.99 -10.76
C ARG A 159 -4.54 -17.23 -9.28
N ASP A 160 -4.47 -16.14 -8.54
CA ASP A 160 -4.99 -15.96 -7.17
C ASP A 160 -6.50 -15.64 -7.16
N GLU A 161 -7.11 -15.50 -8.34
CA GLU A 161 -8.55 -15.31 -8.52
C GLU A 161 -9.25 -16.62 -8.82
N ALA A 162 -10.43 -16.82 -8.22
CA ALA A 162 -11.33 -17.91 -8.56
C ALA A 162 -12.01 -17.65 -9.92
N VAL A 163 -12.04 -18.67 -10.76
CA VAL A 163 -12.60 -18.67 -12.12
C VAL A 163 -13.53 -19.85 -12.28
N ILE A 164 -14.73 -19.56 -12.80
CA ILE A 164 -15.67 -20.60 -13.25
C ILE A 164 -15.93 -20.40 -14.74
N PHE A 165 -16.27 -21.47 -15.43
CA PHE A 165 -16.61 -21.48 -16.84
C PHE A 165 -18.10 -21.74 -16.99
N VAL A 166 -18.72 -21.00 -17.90
CA VAL A 166 -20.11 -21.15 -18.30
C VAL A 166 -20.13 -21.16 -19.82
N ASP A 167 -20.61 -22.26 -20.43
CA ASP A 167 -20.56 -22.48 -21.88
C ASP A 167 -19.17 -22.18 -22.49
N GLY A 168 -18.13 -22.76 -21.87
CA GLY A 168 -16.73 -22.57 -22.30
C GLY A 168 -16.17 -21.16 -22.11
N THR A 169 -16.93 -20.21 -21.54
CA THR A 169 -16.52 -18.82 -21.31
C THR A 169 -16.13 -18.60 -19.84
N PRO A 170 -14.98 -17.94 -19.54
CA PRO A 170 -14.54 -17.73 -18.16
C PRO A 170 -15.25 -16.53 -17.49
N PHE A 171 -15.62 -16.70 -16.23
CA PHE A 171 -16.23 -15.71 -15.35
C PHE A 171 -15.52 -15.65 -14.00
N THR A 172 -15.56 -14.47 -13.38
CA THR A 172 -14.97 -14.22 -12.06
C THR A 172 -15.95 -13.52 -11.13
N ALA A 173 -15.85 -13.84 -9.84
CA ALA A 173 -16.66 -13.21 -8.80
C ALA A 173 -16.20 -11.76 -8.54
N ARG A 174 -17.17 -10.87 -8.33
CA ARG A 174 -16.99 -9.46 -7.97
C ARG A 174 -17.86 -9.11 -6.77
N ARG A 175 -17.33 -8.28 -5.85
CA ARG A 175 -18.19 -7.70 -4.82
C ARG A 175 -19.16 -6.72 -5.45
N SER A 176 -20.39 -6.73 -4.95
CA SER A 176 -21.39 -5.72 -5.29
C SER A 176 -20.83 -4.30 -5.13
N GLY A 177 -21.02 -3.46 -6.14
CA GLY A 177 -20.53 -2.08 -6.18
C GLY A 177 -19.04 -1.93 -6.52
N LYS A 178 -18.31 -3.03 -6.80
CA LYS A 178 -16.90 -3.02 -7.20
C LYS A 178 -16.64 -3.99 -8.38
N LEU A 179 -17.41 -3.85 -9.45
CA LEU A 179 -17.34 -4.73 -10.63
C LEU A 179 -15.98 -4.71 -11.37
N ASN A 180 -15.22 -3.63 -11.22
CA ASN A 180 -13.91 -3.47 -11.85
C ASN A 180 -12.75 -3.98 -10.98
N ASP A 181 -13.00 -4.30 -9.72
CA ASP A 181 -12.01 -4.86 -8.81
C ASP A 181 -12.23 -6.35 -8.65
N ASN A 182 -11.19 -7.15 -8.87
CA ASN A 182 -11.27 -8.57 -8.51
C ASN A 182 -11.41 -8.69 -7.00
N ASP A 183 -12.30 -9.56 -6.51
CA ASP A 183 -12.32 -9.86 -5.08
C ASP A 183 -11.17 -10.81 -4.75
N LEU A 184 -10.04 -10.23 -4.39
CA LEU A 184 -8.87 -10.96 -3.94
C LEU A 184 -8.98 -11.16 -2.43
N VAL A 185 -8.88 -12.41 -1.97
CA VAL A 185 -8.52 -12.70 -0.59
C VAL A 185 -7.01 -12.93 -0.59
N PRO A 186 -6.21 -12.00 -0.05
CA PRO A 186 -4.75 -12.12 -0.06
C PRO A 186 -4.29 -13.42 0.62
N GLY A 187 -3.25 -14.06 0.07
CA GLY A 187 -2.61 -15.23 0.68
C GLY A 187 -3.41 -16.54 0.59
N MET A 188 -4.42 -16.64 -0.28
CA MET A 188 -5.08 -17.93 -0.52
C MET A 188 -4.16 -18.91 -1.22
N THR A 189 -4.06 -20.13 -0.67
CA THR A 189 -3.41 -21.25 -1.33
C THR A 189 -4.21 -21.72 -2.55
N GLY A 190 -3.55 -22.44 -3.47
CA GLY A 190 -4.23 -23.02 -4.64
C GLY A 190 -5.40 -23.95 -4.28
N HIS A 191 -5.30 -24.66 -3.15
CA HIS A 191 -6.38 -25.50 -2.64
C HIS A 191 -7.60 -24.67 -2.22
N ASN A 192 -7.39 -23.59 -1.45
CA ASN A 192 -8.48 -22.73 -1.00
C ASN A 192 -9.20 -22.04 -2.16
N ILE A 193 -8.46 -21.65 -3.20
CA ILE A 193 -9.06 -21.11 -4.43
C ILE A 193 -9.93 -22.16 -5.12
N SER A 194 -9.48 -23.41 -5.19
CA SER A 194 -10.24 -24.50 -5.81
C SER A 194 -11.53 -24.81 -5.04
N VAL A 195 -11.50 -24.76 -3.71
CA VAL A 195 -12.70 -24.88 -2.85
C VAL A 195 -13.67 -23.72 -3.09
N LEU A 196 -13.14 -22.49 -3.26
CA LEU A 196 -13.95 -21.33 -3.58
C LEU A 196 -14.59 -21.46 -4.98
N GLU A 197 -13.86 -21.95 -5.98
CA GLU A 197 -14.38 -22.21 -7.32
C GLU A 197 -15.53 -23.22 -7.30
N LEU A 198 -15.38 -24.32 -6.55
CA LEU A 198 -16.45 -25.31 -6.37
C LEU A 198 -17.67 -24.70 -5.67
N SER A 199 -17.46 -23.88 -4.65
CA SER A 199 -18.54 -23.18 -3.94
C SER A 199 -19.28 -22.20 -4.86
N LEU A 200 -18.54 -21.46 -5.70
CA LEU A 200 -19.10 -20.55 -6.70
C LEU A 200 -19.90 -21.31 -7.76
N LYS A 201 -19.38 -22.44 -8.25
CA LYS A 201 -20.09 -23.33 -9.18
C LYS A 201 -21.40 -23.81 -8.59
N ASN A 202 -21.38 -24.44 -7.41
CA ASN A 202 -22.58 -25.00 -6.77
C ASN A 202 -23.63 -23.92 -6.55
N SER A 203 -23.20 -22.76 -6.04
CA SER A 203 -24.12 -21.64 -5.85
C SER A 203 -24.67 -21.10 -7.16
N LEU A 204 -23.91 -21.08 -8.26
CA LEU A 204 -24.42 -20.67 -9.57
C LEU A 204 -25.46 -21.67 -10.08
N VAL A 205 -25.16 -22.96 -10.02
CA VAL A 205 -26.09 -24.03 -10.42
C VAL A 205 -27.42 -23.93 -9.66
N ASP A 206 -27.37 -23.71 -8.35
CA ASP A 206 -28.57 -23.49 -7.54
C ASP A 206 -29.37 -22.27 -8.02
N GLN A 207 -28.68 -21.16 -8.33
CA GLN A 207 -29.36 -19.97 -8.86
C GLN A 207 -30.00 -20.23 -10.22
N LEU A 208 -29.32 -20.93 -11.14
CA LEU A 208 -29.85 -21.27 -12.46
C LEU A 208 -31.09 -22.16 -12.36
N ASN A 209 -31.10 -23.13 -11.46
CA ASN A 209 -32.26 -23.98 -11.23
C ASN A 209 -33.48 -23.21 -10.67
N LEU A 210 -33.24 -22.14 -9.91
CA LEU A 210 -34.28 -21.28 -9.36
C LEU A 210 -34.78 -20.22 -10.36
N SER A 211 -33.98 -19.89 -11.38
CA SER A 211 -34.26 -18.80 -12.33
C SER A 211 -34.65 -19.30 -13.72
N ASP A 212 -35.14 -20.54 -13.85
CA ASP A 212 -35.47 -21.16 -15.15
C ASP A 212 -34.29 -21.06 -16.14
N HIS A 213 -33.09 -21.41 -15.65
CA HIS A 213 -31.83 -21.40 -16.38
C HIS A 213 -31.38 -20.02 -16.89
N LYS A 214 -32.01 -18.94 -16.45
CA LYS A 214 -31.62 -17.57 -16.76
C LYS A 214 -30.35 -17.18 -16.00
N PHE A 215 -29.28 -16.90 -16.74
CA PHE A 215 -28.00 -16.42 -16.24
C PHE A 215 -27.82 -14.93 -16.54
N GLU A 216 -27.75 -14.11 -15.49
CA GLU A 216 -27.51 -12.67 -15.60
C GLU A 216 -26.08 -12.36 -15.12
N TYR A 217 -25.27 -11.74 -15.98
CA TYR A 217 -23.85 -11.49 -15.69
C TYR A 217 -23.41 -10.13 -16.21
N TRP A 218 -22.32 -9.63 -15.64
CA TRP A 218 -21.72 -8.37 -16.08
C TRP A 218 -20.65 -8.60 -17.13
N HIS A 219 -20.54 -7.70 -18.11
CA HIS A 219 -19.37 -7.60 -18.97
C HIS A 219 -18.92 -6.14 -19.09
N GLU A 220 -17.70 -5.94 -19.57
CA GLU A 220 -17.09 -4.63 -19.73
C GLU A 220 -16.85 -4.36 -21.21
N PRO A 221 -17.78 -3.70 -21.93
CA PRO A 221 -17.60 -3.39 -23.36
C PRO A 221 -16.56 -2.30 -23.60
N THR A 222 -16.53 -1.28 -22.74
CA THR A 222 -15.51 -0.22 -22.74
C THR A 222 -14.89 -0.07 -21.36
N LEU A 223 -13.65 0.41 -21.30
CA LEU A 223 -12.85 0.41 -20.07
C LEU A 223 -13.62 1.07 -18.91
N LEU A 224 -13.77 0.33 -17.80
CA LEU A 224 -14.51 0.68 -16.58
C LEU A 224 -16.04 0.83 -16.73
N CYS A 225 -16.61 0.67 -17.92
CA CYS A 225 -18.04 0.67 -18.17
C CYS A 225 -18.58 -0.75 -18.08
N ASN A 226 -19.57 -0.99 -17.22
CA ASN A 226 -20.13 -2.34 -17.03
C ASN A 226 -21.58 -2.38 -17.54
N GLU A 227 -21.90 -3.42 -18.28
CA GLU A 227 -23.23 -3.71 -18.81
C GLU A 227 -23.71 -5.09 -18.33
N LEU A 228 -25.01 -5.18 -18.05
CA LEU A 228 -25.66 -6.42 -17.63
C LEU A 228 -26.14 -7.17 -18.88
N ALA A 229 -25.66 -8.39 -19.03
CA ALA A 229 -26.07 -9.33 -20.07
C ALA A 229 -26.89 -10.47 -19.45
N VAL A 230 -27.73 -11.08 -20.28
CA VAL A 230 -28.58 -12.20 -19.92
C VAL A 230 -28.42 -13.30 -20.97
N SER A 231 -28.24 -14.54 -20.53
CA SER A 231 -28.28 -15.73 -21.39
C SER A 231 -29.04 -16.87 -20.71
N THR A 232 -29.43 -17.88 -21.47
CA THR A 232 -29.97 -19.14 -20.93
C THR A 232 -28.85 -20.17 -20.95
N VAL A 233 -28.63 -20.86 -19.83
CA VAL A 233 -27.46 -21.73 -19.62
C VAL A 233 -27.92 -23.05 -19.01
N ASP A 234 -27.48 -24.17 -19.60
CA ASP A 234 -27.63 -25.47 -18.98
C ASP A 234 -26.71 -25.58 -17.75
N PRO A 235 -27.23 -25.90 -16.54
CA PRO A 235 -26.41 -26.03 -15.34
C PRO A 235 -25.25 -27.04 -15.46
N SER A 236 -25.35 -28.03 -16.36
CA SER A 236 -24.29 -29.00 -16.64
C SER A 236 -23.07 -28.38 -17.35
N HIS A 237 -23.24 -27.21 -17.99
CA HIS A 237 -22.16 -26.47 -18.64
C HIS A 237 -21.44 -25.49 -17.70
N VAL A 238 -21.77 -25.50 -16.40
CA VAL A 238 -21.05 -24.74 -15.38
C VAL A 238 -19.90 -25.60 -14.82
N LEU A 239 -18.67 -25.24 -15.17
CA LEU A 239 -17.47 -25.98 -14.81
C LEU A 239 -16.51 -25.14 -13.97
N THR A 240 -15.85 -25.75 -13.00
CA THR A 240 -14.63 -25.19 -12.42
C THR A 240 -13.48 -25.35 -13.41
N LEU A 241 -12.43 -24.53 -13.29
CA LEU A 241 -11.27 -24.67 -14.17
C LEU A 241 -10.62 -26.08 -14.11
N PRO A 242 -10.45 -26.74 -12.94
CA PRO A 242 -9.95 -28.11 -12.90
C PRO A 242 -10.84 -29.12 -13.64
N GLU A 243 -12.16 -29.01 -13.53
CA GLU A 243 -13.11 -29.88 -14.24
C GLU A 243 -13.00 -29.69 -15.76
N LEU A 244 -12.99 -28.43 -16.22
CA LEU A 244 -12.81 -28.11 -17.65
C LEU A 244 -11.48 -28.67 -18.18
N MET A 245 -10.37 -28.45 -17.48
CA MET A 245 -9.07 -28.96 -17.92
C MET A 245 -9.02 -30.49 -17.98
N SER A 246 -9.76 -31.16 -17.09
CA SER A 246 -9.84 -32.62 -17.07
C SER A 246 -10.76 -33.19 -18.16
N SER A 247 -11.73 -32.40 -18.65
CA SER A 247 -12.65 -32.82 -19.73
C SER A 247 -12.07 -32.62 -21.13
N ILE A 248 -11.00 -31.83 -21.28
CA ILE A 248 -10.37 -31.56 -22.58
C ILE A 248 -9.66 -32.82 -23.09
N GLN A 249 -10.08 -33.26 -24.28
CA GLN A 249 -9.42 -34.31 -25.05
C GLN A 249 -8.93 -33.70 -26.37
N HIS A 250 -7.65 -33.88 -26.69
CA HIS A 250 -7.04 -33.30 -27.88
C HIS A 250 -6.25 -34.36 -28.65
N PRO A 251 -6.48 -34.54 -29.97
CA PRO A 251 -5.89 -35.65 -30.74
C PRO A 251 -4.36 -35.60 -30.82
N GLY A 252 -3.79 -34.40 -30.78
CA GLY A 252 -2.34 -34.17 -30.84
C GLY A 252 -1.61 -34.25 -29.50
N ILE A 253 -2.33 -34.28 -28.37
CA ILE A 253 -1.73 -34.22 -27.03
C ILE A 253 -2.00 -35.54 -26.30
N GLN A 254 -0.94 -36.30 -26.05
CA GLN A 254 -0.95 -37.58 -25.33
C GLN A 254 -1.20 -37.40 -23.83
N SER A 255 -0.73 -36.30 -23.25
CA SER A 255 -0.89 -36.02 -21.83
C SER A 255 -1.03 -34.52 -21.58
N LEU A 256 -2.13 -34.13 -20.92
CA LEU A 256 -2.37 -32.76 -20.46
C LEU A 256 -2.45 -32.79 -18.93
N THR A 257 -1.42 -32.27 -18.26
CA THR A 257 -1.37 -32.17 -16.79
C THR A 257 -1.66 -30.74 -16.37
N TYR A 258 -2.64 -30.54 -15.50
CA TYR A 258 -3.03 -29.22 -15.02
C TYR A 258 -2.56 -28.95 -13.58
N HIS A 259 -2.03 -27.75 -13.34
CA HIS A 259 -1.62 -27.27 -12.03
C HIS A 259 -2.11 -25.85 -11.73
N ARG A 260 -2.40 -25.59 -10.46
CA ARG A 260 -2.66 -24.25 -9.92
C ARG A 260 -1.50 -23.78 -9.02
N ALA A 261 -0.91 -22.65 -9.39
CA ALA A 261 0.21 -22.03 -8.69
C ALA A 261 0.00 -20.51 -8.59
N PRO A 262 -0.83 -20.03 -7.63
CA PRO A 262 -1.19 -18.62 -7.54
C PRO A 262 0.04 -17.75 -7.29
N ILE A 263 0.29 -16.78 -8.17
CA ILE A 263 1.37 -15.80 -8.02
C ILE A 263 0.73 -14.43 -7.77
N ASP A 264 1.22 -13.71 -6.77
CA ASP A 264 0.80 -12.33 -6.50
C ASP A 264 1.16 -11.39 -7.67
N ARG A 265 0.45 -10.27 -7.80
CA ARG A 265 0.67 -9.33 -8.92
C ARG A 265 2.01 -8.60 -8.83
N GLU A 266 2.57 -8.43 -7.64
CA GLU A 266 3.74 -7.60 -7.33
C GLU A 266 4.93 -8.40 -6.79
N ASN A 267 4.66 -9.36 -5.91
CA ASN A 267 5.69 -10.06 -5.15
C ASN A 267 6.32 -11.21 -5.96
N PHE A 268 7.55 -11.59 -5.64
CA PHE A 268 8.14 -12.80 -6.20
C PHE A 268 7.25 -14.03 -5.90
N PRO A 269 7.18 -15.05 -6.77
CA PRO A 269 6.45 -16.27 -6.45
C PRO A 269 6.92 -16.88 -5.13
N GLU A 270 5.99 -17.45 -4.36
CA GLU A 270 6.35 -18.15 -3.12
C GLU A 270 7.40 -19.24 -3.42
N HIS A 271 8.33 -19.45 -2.49
CA HIS A 271 9.46 -20.36 -2.75
C HIS A 271 9.00 -21.79 -3.08
N SER A 272 7.89 -22.25 -2.50
CA SER A 272 7.27 -23.55 -2.81
C SER A 272 6.72 -23.65 -4.24
N ILE A 273 6.32 -22.53 -4.84
CA ILE A 273 5.93 -22.47 -6.27
C ILE A 273 7.18 -22.56 -7.15
N VAL A 274 8.26 -21.89 -6.75
CA VAL A 274 9.53 -21.95 -7.49
C VAL A 274 10.12 -23.35 -7.46
N ASP A 275 10.10 -24.03 -6.30
CA ASP A 275 10.53 -25.43 -6.18
C ASP A 275 9.71 -26.33 -7.12
N ARG A 276 8.38 -26.22 -7.11
CA ARG A 276 7.52 -26.99 -8.04
C ARG A 276 7.81 -26.70 -9.51
N LEU A 277 8.11 -25.45 -9.85
CA LEU A 277 8.47 -25.09 -11.22
C LEU A 277 9.78 -25.79 -11.65
N VAL A 278 10.76 -25.83 -10.76
CA VAL A 278 12.01 -26.59 -10.98
C VAL A 278 11.71 -28.07 -11.18
N ASP A 279 10.87 -28.67 -10.33
CA ASP A 279 10.49 -30.09 -10.44
C ASP A 279 9.79 -30.40 -11.77
N TRP A 280 8.82 -29.57 -12.18
CA TRP A 280 8.11 -29.75 -13.46
C TRP A 280 9.06 -29.70 -14.65
N LEU A 281 9.99 -28.75 -14.68
CA LEU A 281 10.94 -28.59 -15.79
C LEU A 281 12.03 -29.66 -15.79
N ARG A 282 12.49 -30.12 -14.62
CA ARG A 282 13.46 -31.22 -14.53
C ARG A 282 12.84 -32.57 -14.90
N SER A 283 11.55 -32.74 -14.65
CA SER A 283 10.80 -33.96 -14.98
C SER A 283 10.27 -33.96 -16.42
N ALA A 284 10.29 -32.81 -17.10
CA ALA A 284 9.83 -32.67 -18.48
C ALA A 284 10.83 -33.28 -19.46
N ASP A 285 10.34 -34.11 -20.38
CA ASP A 285 11.12 -34.61 -21.50
C ASP A 285 11.09 -33.64 -22.71
N ALA A 286 11.84 -33.97 -23.77
CA ALA A 286 11.90 -33.15 -24.98
C ALA A 286 10.54 -32.98 -25.71
N THR A 287 9.54 -33.80 -25.38
CA THR A 287 8.19 -33.76 -25.96
C THR A 287 7.19 -32.95 -25.14
N THR A 288 7.64 -32.41 -24.00
CA THR A 288 6.79 -31.72 -23.02
C THR A 288 6.89 -30.20 -23.17
N ALA A 289 5.76 -29.55 -23.44
CA ALA A 289 5.60 -28.10 -23.41
C ALA A 289 5.02 -27.62 -22.07
N LEU A 290 5.38 -26.40 -21.66
CA LEU A 290 4.80 -25.73 -20.50
C LEU A 290 3.97 -24.53 -20.94
N VAL A 291 2.73 -24.45 -20.48
CA VAL A 291 1.81 -23.35 -20.80
C VAL A 291 1.43 -22.62 -19.52
N PHE A 292 1.77 -21.33 -19.42
CA PHE A 292 1.47 -20.50 -18.26
C PHE A 292 0.36 -19.49 -18.56
N ASN A 293 -0.68 -19.43 -17.73
CA ASN A 293 -1.72 -18.42 -17.92
C ASN A 293 -2.06 -17.65 -16.63
N CYS A 294 -2.46 -16.39 -16.79
CA CYS A 294 -3.07 -15.60 -15.72
C CYS A 294 -4.23 -14.79 -16.31
N GLN A 295 -4.90 -13.92 -15.54
CA GLN A 295 -6.03 -13.12 -16.06
C GLN A 295 -5.70 -12.39 -17.38
N LYS A 296 -4.62 -11.58 -17.41
CA LYS A 296 -4.28 -10.73 -18.58
C LYS A 296 -3.09 -11.21 -19.40
N GLY A 297 -2.37 -12.25 -18.98
CA GLY A 297 -1.18 -12.73 -19.71
C GLY A 297 0.03 -11.81 -19.66
N ARG A 298 0.05 -10.83 -18.75
CA ARG A 298 1.10 -9.79 -18.60
C ARG A 298 2.10 -10.17 -17.51
N GLY A 299 2.09 -9.48 -16.36
CA GLY A 299 3.12 -9.59 -15.32
C GLY A 299 3.34 -11.01 -14.77
N ARG A 300 2.28 -11.67 -14.28
CA ARG A 300 2.38 -13.02 -13.68
C ARG A 300 2.86 -14.06 -14.70
N THR A 301 2.20 -14.13 -15.85
CA THR A 301 2.59 -15.02 -16.96
C THR A 301 4.04 -14.79 -17.38
N THR A 302 4.45 -13.53 -17.61
CA THR A 302 5.84 -13.24 -18.02
C THR A 302 6.84 -13.63 -16.94
N THR A 303 6.50 -13.39 -15.66
CA THR A 303 7.35 -13.79 -14.52
C THR A 303 7.58 -15.31 -14.52
N ALA A 304 6.52 -16.11 -14.65
CA ALA A 304 6.66 -17.57 -14.69
C ALA A 304 7.38 -18.06 -15.95
N MET A 305 7.11 -17.46 -17.12
CA MET A 305 7.81 -17.79 -18.36
C MET A 305 9.31 -17.51 -18.25
N SER A 306 9.72 -16.36 -17.69
CA SER A 306 11.13 -16.04 -17.46
C SER A 306 11.77 -17.01 -16.48
N LEU A 307 11.12 -17.36 -15.36
CA LEU A 307 11.64 -18.36 -14.42
C LEU A 307 11.79 -19.73 -15.07
N ALA A 308 10.80 -20.16 -15.85
CA ALA A 308 10.83 -21.42 -16.57
C ALA A 308 11.98 -21.45 -17.58
N TYR A 309 12.18 -20.35 -18.30
CA TYR A 309 13.24 -20.24 -19.30
C TYR A 309 14.63 -20.22 -18.66
N LEU A 310 14.78 -19.63 -17.48
CA LEU A 310 16.02 -19.70 -16.72
C LEU A 310 16.37 -21.15 -16.35
N ILE A 311 15.40 -21.93 -15.86
CA ILE A 311 15.63 -23.34 -15.52
C ILE A 311 15.99 -24.14 -16.77
N TRP A 312 15.24 -23.94 -17.87
CA TRP A 312 15.45 -24.63 -19.13
C TRP A 312 16.81 -24.29 -19.78
N SER A 313 17.23 -23.03 -19.73
CA SER A 313 18.50 -22.57 -20.33
C SER A 313 19.72 -22.70 -19.42
N ALA A 314 19.54 -22.93 -18.11
CA ALA A 314 20.64 -23.02 -17.14
C ALA A 314 21.78 -23.97 -17.56
N PRO A 315 21.54 -25.19 -18.08
CA PRO A 315 22.62 -26.10 -18.48
C PRO A 315 23.58 -25.49 -19.51
N THR A 316 23.06 -24.70 -20.46
CA THR A 316 23.88 -24.04 -21.50
C THR A 316 24.71 -22.86 -20.94
N GLN A 317 24.23 -22.23 -19.87
CA GLN A 317 24.89 -21.10 -19.23
C GLN A 317 26.08 -21.51 -18.38
N VAL A 318 25.99 -22.65 -17.70
CA VAL A 318 27.10 -23.22 -16.91
C VAL A 318 28.29 -23.59 -17.80
N GLN A 319 28.04 -23.97 -19.06
CA GLN A 319 29.07 -24.39 -20.02
C GLN A 319 29.72 -23.24 -20.80
N SER A 320 29.19 -22.01 -20.71
CA SER A 320 29.73 -20.87 -21.46
C SER A 320 31.05 -20.36 -20.85
N PRO A 321 32.13 -20.14 -21.65
CA PRO A 321 33.42 -19.66 -21.16
C PRO A 321 33.33 -18.33 -20.40
N LEU A 322 34.26 -18.11 -19.46
CA LEU A 322 34.38 -16.84 -18.75
C LEU A 322 35.03 -15.80 -19.68
N ASP A 323 34.23 -14.88 -20.24
CA ASP A 323 34.78 -13.72 -20.93
C ASP A 323 35.41 -12.76 -19.90
N ALA A 324 36.74 -12.65 -19.94
CA ALA A 324 37.55 -11.92 -18.97
C ALA A 324 37.46 -10.38 -19.09
N HIS A 325 36.70 -9.84 -20.05
CA HIS A 325 36.79 -8.43 -20.45
C HIS A 325 35.58 -7.54 -20.20
N ASP A 326 34.57 -8.03 -19.48
CA ASP A 326 33.25 -7.41 -19.58
C ASP A 326 32.77 -6.79 -18.26
N HIS A 327 33.57 -5.84 -17.74
CA HIS A 327 33.24 -5.04 -16.57
C HIS A 327 33.03 -3.56 -16.97
N PRO A 328 31.81 -3.00 -16.86
CA PRO A 328 31.70 -1.69 -16.28
C PRO A 328 32.10 -1.85 -14.80
N ASP A 329 33.17 -1.19 -14.38
CA ASP A 329 33.65 -1.18 -13.01
C ASP A 329 32.46 -1.03 -12.04
N SER A 330 32.18 -2.06 -11.23
CA SER A 330 31.10 -2.03 -10.20
C SER A 330 31.20 -0.76 -9.35
N ARG A 331 32.43 -0.26 -9.14
CA ARG A 331 32.73 1.01 -8.46
C ARG A 331 32.18 2.24 -9.19
N LEU A 332 32.35 2.35 -10.51
CA LEU A 332 31.85 3.47 -11.30
C LEU A 332 30.32 3.46 -11.34
N ALA A 333 29.71 2.29 -11.59
CA ALA A 333 28.26 2.13 -11.55
C ALA A 333 27.69 2.52 -10.17
N ARG A 334 28.35 2.08 -9.09
CA ARG A 334 27.95 2.41 -7.71
C ARG A 334 28.11 3.89 -7.39
N ALA A 335 29.18 4.53 -7.85
CA ALA A 335 29.37 5.98 -7.74
C ALA A 335 28.24 6.75 -8.44
N MET A 336 27.81 6.30 -9.62
CA MET A 336 26.67 6.90 -10.34
C MET A 336 25.34 6.73 -9.59
N THR A 337 25.19 5.67 -8.78
CA THR A 337 24.01 5.50 -7.91
C THR A 337 24.01 6.35 -6.63
N MET A 338 25.09 7.06 -6.31
CA MET A 338 25.12 7.97 -5.16
C MET A 338 24.21 9.19 -5.35
N ASP A 339 24.06 9.68 -6.58
CA ASP A 339 23.05 10.67 -6.93
C ASP A 339 21.89 9.96 -7.67
N PRO A 340 20.68 9.92 -7.09
CA PRO A 340 19.51 9.32 -7.73
C PRO A 340 19.09 9.93 -9.07
N ARG A 341 19.72 11.02 -9.51
CA ARG A 341 19.51 11.65 -10.82
C ARG A 341 20.42 11.09 -11.91
N ASN A 342 21.56 10.51 -11.55
CA ASN A 342 22.59 10.04 -12.48
C ASN A 342 22.53 8.53 -12.72
N ALA A 343 21.73 7.81 -11.94
CA ALA A 343 21.62 6.36 -12.03
C ALA A 343 20.76 5.91 -13.22
N ASP A 344 21.25 4.90 -13.94
CA ASP A 344 20.57 4.35 -15.11
C ASP A 344 19.57 3.23 -14.73
N TYR A 345 18.43 3.65 -14.18
CA TYR A 345 17.43 2.74 -13.64
C TYR A 345 16.74 1.85 -14.69
N LYS A 346 16.69 2.26 -15.98
CA LYS A 346 16.13 1.42 -17.05
C LYS A 346 16.91 0.11 -17.23
N HIS A 347 18.21 0.10 -16.91
CA HIS A 347 19.06 -1.10 -16.96
C HIS A 347 19.12 -1.85 -15.61
N GLY A 348 18.26 -1.50 -14.65
CA GLY A 348 18.20 -2.17 -13.35
C GLY A 348 19.37 -1.84 -12.42
N LEU A 349 20.06 -0.72 -12.63
CA LEU A 349 21.20 -0.30 -11.79
C LEU A 349 20.72 0.35 -10.48
N TYR A 350 20.16 -0.46 -9.58
CA TYR A 350 19.77 -0.05 -8.24
C TYR A 350 20.87 -0.38 -7.23
N LYS A 351 21.06 0.48 -6.22
CA LYS A 351 22.09 0.29 -5.17
C LYS A 351 22.07 -1.11 -4.56
N VAL A 352 20.88 -1.62 -4.24
CA VAL A 352 20.71 -2.98 -3.68
C VAL A 352 21.05 -4.08 -4.68
N ILE A 353 20.72 -3.90 -5.95
CA ILE A 353 21.03 -4.88 -7.01
C ILE A 353 22.53 -4.93 -7.26
N LEU A 354 23.21 -3.78 -7.24
CA LEU A 354 24.68 -3.72 -7.33
C LEU A 354 25.33 -4.40 -6.12
N ALA A 355 24.86 -4.11 -4.91
CA ALA A 355 25.33 -4.76 -3.69
C ALA A 355 25.07 -6.28 -3.69
N LEU A 356 23.95 -6.73 -4.29
CA LEU A 356 23.67 -8.15 -4.49
C LEU A 356 24.69 -8.76 -5.44
N CYS A 357 24.97 -8.10 -6.56
CA CYS A 357 25.94 -8.59 -7.53
C CYS A 357 27.35 -8.73 -6.94
N ASP A 358 27.77 -7.78 -6.08
CA ASP A 358 29.06 -7.83 -5.39
C ASP A 358 29.13 -8.99 -4.37
N LYS A 359 27.99 -9.36 -3.78
CA LYS A 359 27.89 -10.41 -2.76
C LYS A 359 27.85 -11.81 -3.36
N LEU A 360 27.24 -11.98 -4.53
CA LEU A 360 27.17 -13.26 -5.23
C LEU A 360 28.47 -13.54 -5.99
N GLY A 361 29.02 -14.76 -5.90
CA GLY A 361 30.31 -15.10 -6.52
C GLY A 361 30.42 -14.82 -8.02
N ASN A 362 29.31 -14.90 -8.77
CA ASN A 362 29.23 -14.56 -10.20
C ASN A 362 28.13 -13.52 -10.49
N GLY A 363 27.82 -12.66 -9.52
CA GLY A 363 26.59 -11.84 -9.54
C GLY A 363 26.39 -10.96 -10.77
N VAL A 364 27.46 -10.36 -11.31
CA VAL A 364 27.39 -9.54 -12.53
C VAL A 364 27.00 -10.37 -13.76
N ARG A 365 27.62 -11.53 -13.93
CA ARG A 365 27.31 -12.47 -15.03
C ARG A 365 25.89 -13.00 -14.87
N THR A 366 25.51 -13.41 -13.66
CA THR A 366 24.15 -13.87 -13.35
C THR A 366 23.12 -12.77 -13.69
N LYS A 367 23.33 -11.53 -13.24
CA LYS A 367 22.45 -10.40 -13.57
C LYS A 367 22.30 -10.21 -15.08
N ARG A 368 23.40 -10.26 -15.84
CA ARG A 368 23.35 -10.11 -17.30
C ARG A 368 22.50 -11.19 -17.95
N TRP A 369 22.69 -12.44 -17.55
CA TRP A 369 21.87 -13.54 -18.04
C TRP A 369 20.39 -13.34 -17.69
N ILE A 370 20.07 -12.97 -16.44
CA ILE A 370 18.70 -12.63 -16.02
C ILE A 370 18.11 -11.50 -16.87
N ASP A 371 18.89 -10.44 -17.10
CA ASP A 371 18.45 -9.28 -17.88
C ASP A 371 18.12 -9.65 -19.32
N ASN A 372 18.97 -10.47 -19.97
CA ASN A 372 18.72 -10.98 -21.31
C ASN A 372 17.42 -11.81 -21.37
N VAL A 373 17.20 -12.70 -20.40
CA VAL A 373 15.96 -13.51 -20.34
C VAL A 373 14.72 -12.63 -20.12
N ILE A 374 14.84 -11.59 -19.28
CA ILE A 374 13.75 -10.62 -19.09
C ILE A 374 13.46 -9.89 -20.41
N ASP A 375 14.49 -9.53 -21.17
CA ASP A 375 14.36 -8.83 -22.44
C ASP A 375 13.76 -9.73 -23.53
N ASP A 376 14.19 -10.99 -23.62
CA ASP A 376 13.60 -11.99 -24.53
C ASP A 376 12.12 -12.25 -24.22
N ALA A 377 11.73 -12.19 -22.94
CA ALA A 377 10.35 -12.34 -22.49
C ALA A 377 9.52 -11.03 -22.52
N SER A 378 10.12 -9.91 -22.92
CA SER A 378 9.60 -8.56 -22.64
C SER A 378 8.43 -8.09 -23.49
N VAL A 379 8.00 -8.87 -24.49
CA VAL A 379 7.06 -8.46 -25.54
C VAL A 379 5.77 -7.79 -25.03
N ILE A 380 5.30 -8.11 -23.81
CA ILE A 380 4.15 -7.44 -23.17
C ILE A 380 4.50 -6.75 -21.84
N TYR A 381 5.57 -7.18 -21.18
CA TYR A 381 5.91 -6.78 -19.82
C TYR A 381 7.41 -6.94 -19.57
N ASN A 382 8.08 -5.84 -19.21
CA ASN A 382 9.46 -5.85 -18.74
C ASN A 382 9.51 -5.32 -17.30
N ILE A 383 9.91 -6.14 -16.35
CA ILE A 383 9.90 -5.75 -14.93
C ILE A 383 10.79 -4.53 -14.65
N ARG A 384 11.97 -4.42 -15.31
CA ARG A 384 12.91 -3.32 -15.09
C ARG A 384 12.33 -1.98 -15.55
N LEU A 385 11.68 -1.98 -16.71
CA LEU A 385 10.99 -0.78 -17.22
C LEU A 385 9.84 -0.36 -16.29
N VAL A 386 9.04 -1.32 -15.80
CA VAL A 386 7.91 -1.03 -14.92
C VAL A 386 8.36 -0.49 -13.55
N ILE A 387 9.47 -1.00 -12.97
CA ILE A 387 10.06 -0.42 -11.75
C ILE A 387 10.46 1.04 -12.01
N ASN A 388 11.13 1.30 -13.14
CA ASN A 388 11.55 2.65 -13.51
C ASN A 388 10.36 3.61 -13.70
N GLU A 389 9.28 3.16 -14.34
CA GLU A 389 8.04 3.95 -14.51
C GLU A 389 7.42 4.34 -13.16
N HIS A 390 7.22 3.39 -12.24
CA HIS A 390 6.63 3.69 -10.94
C HIS A 390 7.54 4.63 -10.11
N ARG A 391 8.86 4.43 -10.16
CA ARG A 391 9.85 5.33 -9.54
C ARG A 391 9.76 6.74 -10.13
N ALA A 392 9.70 6.85 -11.46
CA ALA A 392 9.63 8.12 -12.16
C ALA A 392 8.36 8.88 -11.76
N VAL A 393 7.19 8.23 -11.79
CA VAL A 393 5.92 8.83 -11.35
C VAL A 393 6.01 9.33 -9.92
N ARG A 394 6.58 8.55 -9.00
CA ARG A 394 6.84 9.01 -7.62
C ARG A 394 7.73 10.25 -7.59
N SER A 395 8.84 10.26 -8.34
CA SER A 395 9.75 11.41 -8.39
C SER A 395 9.12 12.68 -8.99
N HIS A 396 8.16 12.52 -9.90
CA HIS A 396 7.38 13.64 -10.44
C HIS A 396 6.39 14.16 -9.40
N LEU A 397 5.71 13.26 -8.66
CA LEU A 397 4.80 13.65 -7.58
C LEU A 397 5.52 14.36 -6.44
N ASP A 398 6.78 14.03 -6.15
CA ASP A 398 7.60 14.70 -5.12
C ASP A 398 8.04 16.11 -5.53
N ARG A 399 8.21 16.36 -6.84
CA ARG A 399 8.61 17.68 -7.38
C ARG A 399 7.44 18.62 -7.65
N SER A 400 6.21 18.10 -7.72
CA SER A 400 5.02 18.94 -7.87
C SER A 400 4.82 19.79 -6.61
N LEU A 401 4.63 21.10 -6.80
CA LEU A 401 4.24 22.04 -5.74
C LEU A 401 2.78 21.86 -5.31
N GLU A 402 1.96 21.18 -6.13
CA GLU A 402 0.63 20.76 -5.74
C GLU A 402 0.73 19.62 -4.72
N GLU A 403 -0.07 19.68 -3.65
CA GLU A 403 -0.19 18.62 -2.64
C GLU A 403 -0.70 17.33 -3.29
N ALA A 404 0.19 16.55 -3.89
CA ALA A 404 -0.13 15.19 -4.27
C ALA A 404 -0.50 14.41 -3.00
N LYS A 405 -1.72 13.87 -2.96
CA LYS A 405 -2.24 13.09 -1.82
C LYS A 405 -1.17 12.08 -1.36
N PRO A 406 -0.73 12.10 -0.08
CA PRO A 406 0.32 11.21 0.43
C PRO A 406 0.11 9.73 0.08
N ALA A 407 -1.15 9.28 0.06
CA ALA A 407 -1.55 7.94 -0.35
C ALA A 407 -1.10 7.55 -1.78
N LYS A 408 -1.14 8.48 -2.74
CA LYS A 408 -0.72 8.21 -4.12
C LYS A 408 0.80 8.05 -4.20
N ARG A 409 1.57 8.90 -3.50
CA ARG A 409 3.04 8.78 -3.43
C ARG A 409 3.46 7.45 -2.82
N SER A 410 2.86 7.09 -1.67
CA SER A 410 3.06 5.81 -1.00
C SER A 410 2.72 4.62 -1.92
N PHE A 411 1.60 4.66 -2.65
CA PHE A 411 1.21 3.61 -3.59
C PHE A 411 2.30 3.32 -4.65
N TYR A 412 2.81 4.35 -5.34
CA TYR A 412 3.84 4.17 -6.37
C TYR A 412 5.18 3.71 -5.77
N LEU A 413 5.53 4.19 -4.59
CA LEU A 413 6.75 3.76 -3.88
C LEU A 413 6.68 2.28 -3.51
N HIS A 414 5.64 1.84 -2.80
CA HIS A 414 5.50 0.44 -2.40
C HIS A 414 5.46 -0.50 -3.62
N ARG A 415 4.75 -0.09 -4.69
CA ARG A 415 4.70 -0.87 -5.94
C ARG A 415 6.09 -1.00 -6.58
N ALA A 416 6.88 0.08 -6.61
CA ALA A 416 8.25 0.03 -7.12
C ALA A 416 9.16 -0.87 -6.27
N CYS A 417 9.07 -0.78 -4.93
CA CYS A 417 9.87 -1.60 -4.02
C CYS A 417 9.56 -3.09 -4.15
N ARG A 418 8.28 -3.49 -4.20
CA ARG A 418 7.89 -4.91 -4.37
C ARG A 418 8.33 -5.49 -5.71
N LEU A 419 8.28 -4.70 -6.78
CA LEU A 419 8.78 -5.13 -8.09
C LEU A 419 10.32 -5.20 -8.11
N LEU A 420 11.01 -4.29 -7.42
CA LEU A 420 12.46 -4.35 -7.26
C LEU A 420 12.88 -5.57 -6.46
N GLU A 421 12.13 -5.92 -5.41
CA GLU A 421 12.30 -7.17 -4.65
C GLU A 421 12.11 -8.39 -5.54
N ARG A 422 11.07 -8.42 -6.38
CA ARG A 422 10.90 -9.48 -7.38
C ARG A 422 12.11 -9.59 -8.32
N TYR A 423 12.67 -8.47 -8.78
CA TYR A 423 13.87 -8.46 -9.61
C TYR A 423 15.13 -8.93 -8.85
N PHE A 424 15.27 -8.56 -7.58
CA PHE A 424 16.32 -9.09 -6.70
C PHE A 424 16.26 -10.61 -6.64
N TYR A 425 15.08 -11.20 -6.41
CA TYR A 425 14.92 -12.64 -6.33
C TYR A 425 15.13 -13.37 -7.66
N PHE A 426 14.88 -12.73 -8.81
CA PHE A 426 15.30 -13.28 -10.11
C PHE A 426 16.80 -13.51 -10.18
N ILE A 427 17.61 -12.55 -9.71
CA ILE A 427 19.07 -12.66 -9.69
C ILE A 427 19.53 -13.71 -8.69
N VAL A 428 18.93 -13.74 -7.50
CA VAL A 428 19.20 -14.79 -6.50
C VAL A 428 18.88 -16.18 -7.05
N PHE A 429 17.75 -16.33 -7.72
CA PHE A 429 17.35 -17.60 -8.35
C PHE A 429 18.30 -18.01 -9.49
N GLY A 430 18.75 -17.06 -10.31
CA GLY A 430 19.80 -17.31 -11.30
C GLY A 430 21.10 -17.82 -10.65
N SER A 431 21.49 -17.23 -9.51
CA SER A 431 22.67 -17.68 -8.76
C SER A 431 22.50 -19.09 -8.22
N TYR A 432 21.31 -19.41 -7.71
CA TYR A 432 20.95 -20.77 -7.33
C TYR A 432 21.18 -21.73 -8.50
N LEU A 433 20.55 -21.50 -9.66
CA LEU A 433 20.63 -22.40 -10.83
C LEU A 433 22.05 -22.62 -11.36
N THR A 434 22.97 -21.68 -11.14
CA THR A 434 24.38 -21.81 -11.56
C THR A 434 25.30 -22.38 -10.49
N SER A 435 24.81 -22.65 -9.29
CA SER A 435 25.62 -23.19 -8.19
C SER A 435 25.78 -24.70 -8.32
N ALA A 436 26.98 -25.23 -8.03
CA ALA A 436 27.27 -26.66 -8.16
C ALA A 436 26.50 -27.57 -7.17
N SER A 437 25.78 -27.00 -6.20
CA SER A 437 25.03 -27.74 -5.17
C SER A 437 23.57 -28.06 -5.55
N THR A 438 23.09 -27.70 -6.74
CA THR A 438 21.65 -27.70 -7.06
C THR A 438 21.03 -29.03 -7.47
N ASP A 439 21.83 -30.08 -7.66
CA ASP A 439 21.32 -31.33 -8.24
C ASP A 439 20.33 -32.05 -7.30
N SER A 440 20.31 -31.70 -6.00
CA SER A 440 19.42 -32.32 -5.01
C SER A 440 18.77 -31.38 -3.99
N VAL A 441 19.15 -30.09 -3.95
CA VAL A 441 18.63 -29.16 -2.92
C VAL A 441 17.58 -28.23 -3.53
N PRO A 442 16.34 -28.18 -3.00
CA PRO A 442 15.32 -27.22 -3.43
C PRO A 442 15.77 -25.77 -3.26
N TYR A 443 15.25 -24.86 -4.09
CA TYR A 443 15.57 -23.44 -4.03
C TYR A 443 15.23 -22.85 -2.66
N SER A 444 14.08 -23.22 -2.08
CA SER A 444 13.69 -22.74 -0.75
C SER A 444 14.71 -23.10 0.33
N THR A 445 15.22 -24.32 0.34
CA THR A 445 16.24 -24.80 1.28
C THR A 445 17.59 -24.13 1.02
N TRP A 446 17.99 -24.00 -0.25
CA TRP A 446 19.22 -23.30 -0.62
C TRP A 446 19.17 -21.83 -0.20
N LEU A 447 18.04 -21.15 -0.38
CA LEU A 447 17.90 -19.75 0.00
C LEU A 447 18.03 -19.56 1.52
N GLN A 448 17.49 -20.50 2.31
CA GLN A 448 17.60 -20.46 3.77
C GLN A 448 19.04 -20.57 4.29
N SER A 449 19.95 -21.20 3.53
CA SER A 449 21.38 -21.24 3.90
C SER A 449 22.12 -19.93 3.59
N HIS A 450 21.44 -18.92 3.01
CA HIS A 450 21.98 -17.60 2.68
C HIS A 450 21.26 -16.47 3.44
N PRO A 451 21.27 -16.46 4.80
CA PRO A 451 20.57 -15.46 5.63
C PRO A 451 21.04 -14.02 5.38
N ASP A 452 22.22 -13.87 4.83
CA ASP A 452 22.87 -12.61 4.51
C ASP A 452 22.31 -11.93 3.24
N LEU A 453 21.58 -12.68 2.39
CA LEU A 453 20.79 -12.12 1.28
C LEU A 453 19.51 -11.45 1.78
N PHE A 454 18.84 -12.02 2.78
CA PHE A 454 17.67 -11.40 3.42
C PHE A 454 18.03 -10.08 4.10
N ARG A 455 19.17 -10.05 4.83
CA ARG A 455 19.67 -8.80 5.42
C ARG A 455 19.96 -7.72 4.38
N LEU A 456 20.40 -8.11 3.18
CA LEU A 456 20.60 -7.16 2.09
C LEU A 456 19.26 -6.63 1.56
N LEU A 457 18.25 -7.50 1.48
CA LEU A 457 16.89 -7.15 1.08
C LEU A 457 16.25 -6.13 2.03
N ASP A 458 16.47 -6.28 3.34
CA ASP A 458 16.00 -5.32 4.36
C ASP A 458 16.57 -3.91 4.13
N THR A 459 17.68 -3.77 3.38
CA THR A 459 18.24 -2.44 3.05
C THR A 459 17.61 -1.78 1.81
N MET A 460 16.63 -2.43 1.14
CA MET A 460 16.00 -1.92 -0.08
C MET A 460 14.97 -0.81 0.13
N GLY A 461 14.43 -0.67 1.35
CA GLY A 461 13.03 -0.29 1.49
C GLY A 461 12.70 1.01 2.20
N GLY A 462 13.63 1.61 2.94
CA GLY A 462 13.34 2.78 3.75
C GLY A 462 12.75 3.95 2.98
N ALA A 463 11.54 4.34 3.36
CA ALA A 463 11.06 5.67 3.05
C ALA A 463 11.96 6.66 3.80
N THR A 464 12.84 7.34 3.07
CA THR A 464 13.72 8.37 3.65
C THR A 464 12.89 9.58 4.07
N TYR A 465 12.73 9.78 5.36
CA TYR A 465 12.05 10.96 5.90
C TYR A 465 13.07 12.07 6.23
N PRO A 466 12.72 13.35 6.03
CA PRO A 466 13.58 14.46 6.45
C PRO A 466 13.81 14.43 7.96
N SER A 467 14.97 13.94 8.39
CA SER A 467 15.33 13.85 9.81
C SER A 467 15.90 15.15 10.36
N SER A 468 16.30 16.10 9.50
CA SER A 468 17.06 17.28 9.91
C SER A 468 16.32 18.28 10.82
N LYS A 469 14.98 18.28 10.79
CA LYS A 469 14.11 19.23 11.54
C LYS A 469 12.77 18.60 11.93
N VAL A 470 12.77 17.70 12.91
CA VAL A 470 11.60 16.90 13.32
C VAL A 470 10.51 17.76 13.97
N LEU A 471 10.85 18.71 14.84
CA LEU A 471 9.90 19.57 15.56
C LEU A 471 9.34 20.72 14.72
N LYS A 472 9.79 20.91 13.47
CA LYS A 472 9.34 22.03 12.63
C LYS A 472 7.85 22.00 12.33
N ASN A 473 7.32 20.82 12.03
CA ASN A 473 5.91 20.60 11.66
C ASN A 473 5.18 19.67 12.64
N ASN A 474 5.85 19.28 13.72
CA ASN A 474 5.35 18.28 14.65
C ASN A 474 5.34 18.80 16.08
N ILE A 475 4.44 18.22 16.87
CA ILE A 475 4.33 18.45 18.31
C ILE A 475 4.47 17.14 19.05
N LEU A 476 4.84 17.22 20.33
CA LEU A 476 4.90 16.06 21.22
C LEU A 476 3.61 15.96 22.01
N LYS A 477 2.99 14.77 21.97
CA LYS A 477 1.82 14.41 22.76
C LYS A 477 2.22 13.38 23.79
N PHE A 478 1.75 13.53 25.02
CA PHE A 478 1.87 12.47 26.02
C PHE A 478 1.18 11.21 25.51
N ASP A 479 1.91 10.10 25.47
CA ASP A 479 1.47 8.89 24.78
C ASP A 479 0.44 8.11 25.61
N HIS A 480 0.39 8.32 26.92
CA HIS A 480 -0.69 7.80 27.77
C HIS A 480 -1.92 8.70 27.68
N PHE A 481 -3.08 8.09 27.48
CA PHE A 481 -4.36 8.78 27.34
C PHE A 481 -5.49 8.04 28.05
N PRO A 482 -6.57 8.73 28.43
CA PRO A 482 -7.71 8.09 29.05
C PRO A 482 -8.34 7.01 28.14
N GLY A 483 -8.59 5.82 28.68
CA GLY A 483 -9.11 4.68 27.92
C GLY A 483 -8.04 3.79 27.25
N LEU A 484 -6.75 4.04 27.53
CA LEU A 484 -5.64 3.18 27.11
C LEU A 484 -5.72 1.76 27.70
N ASN A 485 -6.05 1.65 28.98
CA ASN A 485 -6.18 0.37 29.67
C ASN A 485 -7.48 -0.33 29.28
N ARG A 486 -7.35 -1.54 28.71
CA ARG A 486 -8.45 -2.46 28.36
C ARG A 486 -8.40 -3.74 29.19
N LEU A 487 -7.33 -3.93 29.95
CA LEU A 487 -7.10 -5.09 30.81
C LEU A 487 -6.92 -4.67 32.28
N PRO A 488 -7.08 -5.61 33.23
CA PRO A 488 -6.73 -5.38 34.62
C PRO A 488 -5.27 -4.92 34.78
N MET A 489 -5.04 -3.99 35.68
CA MET A 489 -3.74 -3.33 35.87
C MET A 489 -2.85 -4.15 36.83
N ILE A 490 -2.42 -5.33 36.38
CA ILE A 490 -1.70 -6.32 37.20
C ILE A 490 -0.41 -5.74 37.80
N LEU A 491 0.34 -4.94 37.03
CA LEU A 491 1.58 -4.28 37.45
C LEU A 491 1.40 -2.77 37.67
N GLY A 492 0.15 -2.31 37.83
CA GLY A 492 -0.17 -0.91 38.09
C GLY A 492 -0.24 -0.02 36.85
N PRO A 493 -0.41 1.31 37.04
CA PRO A 493 -0.67 2.29 35.98
C PRO A 493 0.47 2.53 35.00
N ASN A 494 1.70 2.28 35.41
CA ASN A 494 2.88 2.54 34.57
C ASN A 494 3.13 1.43 33.54
N VAL A 495 2.42 0.29 33.67
CA VAL A 495 2.55 -0.89 32.80
C VAL A 495 1.19 -1.26 32.19
N PRO A 496 0.66 -0.41 31.29
CA PRO A 496 -0.67 -0.58 30.75
C PRO A 496 -0.82 -1.87 29.92
N ASN A 497 -1.96 -2.55 30.04
CA ASN A 497 -2.28 -3.75 29.25
C ASN A 497 -1.27 -4.92 29.37
N PHE A 498 -0.54 -5.02 30.49
CA PHE A 498 0.38 -6.14 30.75
C PHE A 498 -0.34 -7.50 30.78
N ARG A 499 0.19 -8.49 30.08
CA ARG A 499 -0.34 -9.86 30.01
C ARG A 499 0.70 -10.88 29.55
N GLN A 500 0.40 -12.16 29.79
CA GLN A 500 1.17 -13.32 29.32
C GLN A 500 0.32 -14.18 28.36
N VAL A 501 0.95 -14.84 27.40
CA VAL A 501 0.30 -15.80 26.50
C VAL A 501 0.27 -17.18 27.16
N GLY A 502 -0.84 -17.55 27.79
CA GLY A 502 -0.95 -18.82 28.52
C GLY A 502 0.21 -18.99 29.50
N ASP A 503 0.86 -20.16 29.48
CA ASP A 503 2.05 -20.45 30.28
C ASP A 503 3.37 -20.24 29.51
N PHE A 504 3.32 -19.67 28.30
CA PHE A 504 4.52 -19.41 27.50
C PHE A 504 5.29 -18.18 28.03
N PRO A 505 6.62 -18.13 27.88
CA PRO A 505 7.46 -17.00 28.31
C PRO A 505 7.35 -15.80 27.36
N ILE A 506 6.12 -15.47 26.94
CA ILE A 506 5.80 -14.41 25.99
C ILE A 506 4.84 -13.45 26.68
N PHE A 507 5.32 -12.22 26.87
CA PHE A 507 4.62 -11.17 27.59
C PHE A 507 4.36 -9.99 26.66
N GLY A 508 3.25 -9.29 26.87
CA GLY A 508 2.88 -8.10 26.10
C GLY A 508 2.43 -6.99 27.02
N THR A 509 2.83 -5.77 26.71
CA THR A 509 2.43 -4.53 27.41
C THR A 509 2.27 -3.42 26.39
N ALA A 510 1.44 -2.42 26.69
CA ALA A 510 1.47 -1.15 25.96
C ALA A 510 2.69 -0.31 26.41
N GLN A 511 2.90 0.85 25.78
CA GLN A 511 4.06 1.70 26.06
C GLN A 511 4.15 2.01 27.55
N VAL A 512 5.23 1.57 28.20
CA VAL A 512 5.45 1.77 29.64
C VAL A 512 5.91 3.19 29.92
N GLY A 513 5.52 3.77 31.05
CA GLY A 513 5.82 5.17 31.33
C GLY A 513 5.24 5.65 32.66
N TRP A 514 5.77 6.76 33.19
CA TRP A 514 5.30 7.32 34.46
C TRP A 514 3.98 8.10 34.32
N MET A 515 3.02 7.87 35.23
CA MET A 515 1.75 8.60 35.33
C MET A 515 1.70 9.54 36.56
N LEU A 516 1.26 10.79 36.34
CA LEU A 516 1.25 11.90 37.31
C LEU A 516 0.50 11.63 38.64
N SER A 517 -0.36 10.62 38.71
CA SER A 517 -1.19 10.30 39.88
C SER A 517 -0.53 9.34 40.88
N CYS A 518 0.71 8.90 40.66
CA CYS A 518 1.44 8.03 41.60
C CYS A 518 2.67 8.72 42.20
N PRO A 519 2.77 8.86 43.54
CA PRO A 519 3.86 9.57 44.23
C PRO A 519 5.17 8.78 44.32
N VAL A 520 5.28 7.63 43.67
CA VAL A 520 6.47 6.77 43.73
C VAL A 520 7.20 6.81 42.39
N TYR A 521 8.47 7.22 42.40
CA TYR A 521 9.40 7.08 41.28
C TYR A 521 9.70 5.59 41.06
N GLN A 522 8.91 4.92 40.22
CA GLN A 522 9.21 3.56 39.74
C GLN A 522 9.02 3.49 38.23
N GLU A 523 10.10 3.11 37.55
CA GLU A 523 10.19 3.01 36.10
C GLU A 523 9.38 1.77 35.65
N GLY A 524 8.30 1.93 34.88
CA GLY A 524 7.44 0.78 34.50
C GLY A 524 8.19 -0.38 33.79
N ILE A 525 9.37 -0.11 33.22
CA ILE A 525 10.28 -1.16 32.72
C ILE A 525 10.81 -2.01 33.89
N ALA A 526 11.26 -1.38 34.98
CA ALA A 526 11.76 -2.07 36.16
C ALA A 526 10.68 -2.94 36.81
N ASP A 527 9.43 -2.49 36.84
CA ASP A 527 8.30 -3.27 37.37
C ASP A 527 8.09 -4.56 36.55
N VAL A 528 8.16 -4.47 35.23
CA VAL A 528 8.11 -5.64 34.34
C VAL A 528 9.30 -6.55 34.59
N LEU A 529 10.53 -6.02 34.64
CA LEU A 529 11.72 -6.84 34.86
C LEU A 529 11.71 -7.54 36.22
N GLN A 530 11.21 -6.88 37.26
CA GLN A 530 11.07 -7.47 38.59
C GLN A 530 10.01 -8.58 38.59
N HIS A 531 8.88 -8.35 37.94
CA HIS A 531 7.86 -9.38 37.76
C HIS A 531 8.41 -10.60 37.01
N LEU A 532 9.08 -10.39 35.87
CA LEU A 532 9.69 -11.47 35.07
C LEU A 532 10.69 -12.30 35.89
N ARG A 533 11.53 -11.65 36.70
CA ARG A 533 12.44 -12.36 37.63
C ARG A 533 11.67 -13.22 38.63
N THR A 534 10.56 -12.71 39.15
CA THR A 534 9.73 -13.38 40.17
C THR A 534 9.05 -14.62 39.60
N VAL A 535 8.64 -14.58 38.32
CA VAL A 535 8.03 -15.72 37.62
C VAL A 535 9.06 -16.66 36.96
N GLY A 536 10.35 -16.53 37.30
CA GLY A 536 11.39 -17.46 36.85
C GLY A 536 12.04 -17.12 35.51
N HIS A 537 11.93 -15.88 35.04
CA HIS A 537 12.54 -15.40 33.80
C HIS A 537 13.60 -14.32 34.07
N PRO A 538 14.85 -14.70 34.39
CA PRO A 538 15.91 -13.76 34.75
C PRO A 538 16.50 -12.99 33.56
N LYS A 539 16.18 -13.39 32.32
CA LYS A 539 16.59 -12.75 31.07
C LYS A 539 15.35 -12.43 30.25
N ALA A 540 15.32 -11.23 29.65
CA ALA A 540 14.22 -10.78 28.82
C ALA A 540 14.75 -10.16 27.52
N ILE A 541 14.05 -10.38 26.42
CA ILE A 541 14.26 -9.68 25.15
C ILE A 541 13.10 -8.69 25.02
N TRP A 542 13.39 -7.39 25.03
CA TRP A 542 12.39 -6.36 24.86
C TRP A 542 12.29 -5.98 23.39
N ILE A 543 11.17 -6.31 22.75
CA ILE A 543 10.93 -6.01 21.33
C ILE A 543 9.94 -4.85 21.24
N ASN A 544 10.39 -3.70 20.74
CA ASN A 544 9.52 -2.58 20.41
C ASN A 544 8.94 -2.77 19.01
N LEU A 545 7.61 -2.80 18.90
CA LEU A 545 6.88 -3.01 17.64
C LEU A 545 6.36 -1.70 17.02
N ARG A 546 6.78 -0.54 17.54
CA ARG A 546 6.26 0.75 17.09
C ARG A 546 7.00 1.27 15.87
N GLU A 547 6.22 1.64 14.86
CA GLU A 547 6.67 2.42 13.70
C GLU A 547 6.71 3.93 14.02
N GLU A 548 6.09 4.37 15.12
CA GLU A 548 6.12 5.78 15.53
C GLU A 548 7.35 6.12 16.37
N VAL A 549 7.87 7.33 16.16
CA VAL A 549 8.94 7.93 16.95
C VAL A 549 8.46 8.20 18.37
N ILE A 550 9.16 7.65 19.36
CA ILE A 550 8.88 7.84 20.78
C ILE A 550 10.09 8.42 21.50
N LEU A 551 9.83 9.42 22.33
CA LEU A 551 10.85 10.02 23.18
C LEU A 551 10.43 9.96 24.64
N TYR A 552 11.35 9.52 25.50
CA TYR A 552 11.17 9.62 26.95
C TYR A 552 11.70 10.95 27.46
N VAL A 553 10.85 11.68 28.18
CA VAL A 553 11.20 12.94 28.82
C VAL A 553 10.85 12.83 30.29
N ALA A 554 11.87 12.83 31.17
CA ALA A 554 11.72 12.58 32.60
C ALA A 554 10.87 11.32 32.91
N GLY A 555 11.23 10.18 32.29
CA GLY A 555 10.55 8.89 32.49
C GLY A 555 9.17 8.76 31.84
N ARG A 556 8.69 9.80 31.13
CA ARG A 556 7.38 9.81 30.45
C ARG A 556 7.50 9.64 28.94
N PRO A 557 6.70 8.77 28.31
CA PRO A 557 6.72 8.58 26.87
C PRO A 557 5.90 9.67 26.15
N PHE A 558 6.51 10.26 25.12
CA PHE A 558 5.88 11.23 24.23
C PHE A 558 5.98 10.77 22.78
N ALA A 559 4.84 10.79 22.10
CA ALA A 559 4.74 10.45 20.69
C ALA A 559 4.61 11.71 19.82
N VAL A 560 5.20 11.64 18.63
CA VAL A 560 5.17 12.72 17.64
C VAL A 560 3.78 12.77 16.97
N ARG A 561 3.24 13.98 16.81
CA ARG A 561 1.97 14.27 16.13
C ARG A 561 2.14 15.39 15.14
N ASN A 562 1.40 15.33 14.02
CA ASN A 562 1.38 16.41 13.05
C ASN A 562 0.66 17.64 13.62
N GLN A 563 1.24 18.82 13.47
CA GLN A 563 0.65 20.07 13.99
C GLN A 563 -0.72 20.40 13.34
N GLY A 564 -0.93 20.01 12.08
CA GLY A 564 -2.19 20.24 11.35
C GLY A 564 -3.32 19.27 11.74
N ASN A 565 -3.00 18.12 12.35
CA ASN A 565 -3.98 17.20 12.90
C ASN A 565 -3.40 16.43 14.08
N VAL A 566 -3.62 16.97 15.28
CA VAL A 566 -3.02 16.48 16.53
C VAL A 566 -3.58 15.14 17.02
N PHE A 567 -4.67 14.66 16.42
CA PHE A 567 -5.31 13.38 16.76
C PHE A 567 -4.73 12.21 15.98
N LEU A 568 -4.01 12.47 14.89
CA LEU A 568 -3.35 11.45 14.08
C LEU A 568 -1.87 11.35 14.44
N ASN A 569 -1.37 10.12 14.51
CA ASN A 569 0.05 9.86 14.70
C ASN A 569 0.84 10.47 13.54
N ALA A 570 2.07 10.93 13.82
CA ALA A 570 3.02 11.15 12.73
C ALA A 570 3.40 9.76 12.19
N GLU A 571 2.82 9.40 11.05
CA GLU A 571 3.04 8.11 10.40
C GLU A 571 4.28 8.19 9.52
N TYR A 572 5.11 7.14 9.59
CA TYR A 572 6.28 6.97 8.75
C TYR A 572 6.22 5.63 7.99
N PRO A 573 5.23 5.41 7.10
CA PRO A 573 5.06 4.13 6.43
C PRO A 573 6.34 3.64 5.76
N GLY A 574 6.79 2.44 6.13
CA GLY A 574 7.97 1.80 5.52
C GLY A 574 9.30 2.44 5.93
N ILE A 575 9.37 3.04 7.12
CA ILE A 575 10.61 3.55 7.71
C ILE A 575 11.53 2.41 8.17
N GLU A 576 12.84 2.55 7.96
CA GLU A 576 13.82 1.57 8.44
C GLU A 576 14.27 1.86 9.88
N VAL A 577 14.76 0.83 10.57
CA VAL A 577 15.27 0.92 11.95
C VAL A 577 16.35 2.01 12.09
N ASN A 578 17.27 2.12 11.12
CA ASN A 578 18.32 3.14 11.16
C ASN A 578 17.77 4.56 10.99
N GLU A 579 16.68 4.71 10.23
CA GLU A 579 16.07 6.01 9.95
C GLU A 579 15.24 6.49 11.13
N ILE A 580 14.41 5.61 11.71
CA ILE A 580 13.66 5.95 12.94
C ILE A 580 14.63 6.30 14.08
N THR A 581 15.75 5.57 14.21
CA THR A 581 16.81 5.89 15.18
C THR A 581 17.42 7.28 14.93
N ALA A 582 17.64 7.65 13.67
CA ALA A 582 18.18 8.98 13.32
C ALA A 582 17.16 10.11 13.59
N ILE A 583 15.88 9.86 13.34
CA ILE A 583 14.80 10.81 13.67
C ILE A 583 14.67 10.97 15.18
N GLU A 584 14.71 9.88 15.95
CA GLU A 584 14.71 9.91 17.43
C GLU A 584 15.89 10.70 17.99
N ALA A 585 17.11 10.46 17.47
CA ALA A 585 18.31 11.18 17.87
C ALA A 585 18.21 12.69 17.57
N THR A 586 17.67 13.04 16.40
CA THR A 586 17.52 14.44 16.00
C THR A 586 16.42 15.13 16.79
N LEU A 587 15.28 14.46 17.00
CA LEU A 587 14.19 14.93 17.85
C LEU A 587 14.66 15.20 19.29
N LYS A 588 15.47 14.29 19.86
CA LYS A 588 16.07 14.47 21.19
C LYS A 588 16.91 15.74 21.24
N LYS A 589 17.79 15.95 20.25
CA LYS A 589 18.66 17.13 20.15
C LYS A 589 17.85 18.43 20.06
N GLU A 590 16.88 18.48 19.14
CA GLU A 590 16.02 19.65 18.94
C GLU A 590 15.21 19.98 20.20
N LEU A 591 14.69 18.96 20.87
CA LEU A 591 13.93 19.17 22.11
C LEU A 591 14.81 19.73 23.21
N MET A 592 16.00 19.16 23.41
CA MET A 592 16.97 19.66 24.40
C MET A 592 17.28 21.13 24.16
N GLU A 593 17.63 21.51 22.92
CA GLU A 593 17.91 22.90 22.56
C GLU A 593 16.72 23.83 22.86
N LYS A 594 15.49 23.38 22.57
CA LYS A 594 14.26 24.16 22.80
C LYS A 594 13.95 24.33 24.29
N VAL A 595 14.12 23.28 25.09
CA VAL A 595 13.90 23.29 26.54
C VAL A 595 14.96 24.14 27.24
N THR A 596 16.24 24.01 26.87
CA THR A 596 17.33 24.85 27.39
C THR A 596 17.08 26.33 27.10
N LYS A 597 16.69 26.68 25.86
CA LYS A 597 16.31 28.06 25.50
C LYS A 597 15.11 28.58 26.27
N SER A 598 14.27 27.68 26.79
CA SER A 598 13.07 28.01 27.55
C SER A 598 13.28 27.88 29.05
N ASN A 599 14.52 27.92 29.55
CA ASN A 599 14.87 27.80 30.97
C ASN A 599 14.24 26.56 31.65
N GLY A 600 14.28 25.41 30.97
CA GLY A 600 13.73 24.15 31.48
C GLY A 600 12.25 23.94 31.18
N LEU A 601 11.55 24.90 30.56
CA LEU A 601 10.13 24.73 30.23
C LEU A 601 9.93 23.78 29.03
N PHE A 602 9.22 22.69 29.27
CA PHE A 602 8.80 21.72 28.26
C PHE A 602 7.30 21.85 27.96
N LYS A 603 6.97 22.22 26.72
CA LYS A 603 5.59 22.31 26.20
C LYS A 603 5.21 21.03 25.47
N HIS A 604 4.11 20.39 25.88
CA HIS A 604 3.57 19.19 25.23
C HIS A 604 2.04 19.19 25.21
N LEU A 605 1.46 18.35 24.35
CA LEU A 605 0.03 18.12 24.30
C LEU A 605 -0.37 17.07 25.32
N TYR A 606 -1.49 17.31 26.02
CA TYR A 606 -2.13 16.35 26.91
C TYR A 606 -3.64 16.29 26.61
N VAL A 607 -4.23 15.10 26.69
CA VAL A 607 -5.65 14.88 26.36
C VAL A 607 -6.44 14.64 27.65
N TRP A 608 -7.44 15.49 27.91
CA TRP A 608 -8.37 15.35 29.04
C TRP A 608 -9.73 14.81 28.60
N LEU A 609 -10.38 14.02 29.45
CA LEU A 609 -11.79 13.66 29.32
C LEU A 609 -12.64 14.73 30.00
N CYS A 610 -13.33 15.58 29.24
CA CYS A 610 -14.43 16.38 29.76
C CYS A 610 -15.52 16.56 28.70
N GLN A 611 -16.42 15.56 28.58
CA GLN A 611 -17.63 15.46 27.70
C GLN A 611 -17.49 15.79 26.19
N ARG A 612 -16.37 16.36 25.74
CA ARG A 612 -15.84 16.49 24.39
C ARG A 612 -14.33 16.23 24.51
N TRP A 613 -13.73 15.55 23.54
CA TRP A 613 -12.27 15.32 23.55
C TRP A 613 -11.55 16.67 23.38
N THR A 614 -11.01 17.24 24.46
CA THR A 614 -10.28 18.52 24.44
C THR A 614 -8.78 18.25 24.63
N CYS A 615 -7.97 18.72 23.67
CA CYS A 615 -6.52 18.72 23.77
C CYS A 615 -6.06 20.02 24.43
N VAL A 616 -5.22 19.94 25.46
CA VAL A 616 -4.68 21.10 26.17
C VAL A 616 -3.16 21.13 26.01
N LEU A 617 -2.61 22.31 25.71
CA LEU A 617 -1.17 22.52 25.74
C LEU A 617 -0.73 22.68 27.20
N THR A 618 0.13 21.80 27.67
CA THR A 618 0.63 21.77 29.05
C THR A 618 2.11 22.13 29.09
N THR A 619 2.53 22.84 30.14
CA THR A 619 3.94 23.16 30.43
C THR A 619 4.40 22.40 31.67
N THR A 620 5.55 21.74 31.59
CA THR A 620 6.25 21.18 32.75
C THR A 620 7.63 21.83 32.87
N THR A 621 8.01 22.26 34.07
CA THR A 621 9.38 22.72 34.37
C THR A 621 10.26 21.51 34.62
N MET A 622 11.34 21.39 33.85
CA MET A 622 12.39 20.40 34.06
C MET A 622 13.60 21.08 34.68
N TYR A 623 14.02 20.62 35.86
CA TYR A 623 15.26 21.04 36.52
C TYR A 623 16.39 20.10 36.15
#